data_AF-A0A9E0QY58-F1
#
_entry.id   AF-A0A9E0QY58-F1
#
_cell.length_a   1.000
_cell.length_b   1.000
_cell.length_c   1.000
_cell.angle_alpha   90.00
_cell.angle_beta   90.00
_cell.angle_gamma   90.00
#
_symmetry.space_group_name_H-M   'P 1'
#
loop_
_entity.id
_entity.type
_entity.pdbx_description
1 polymer ?
#
loop_
_entity_poly.entity_id
_entity_poly.type
_entity_poly.pdbx_seq_one_letter_code
_entity_poly.pdbx_strand_id
1 'polypeptide(L)'
;DDIIEAKLLPDGSAQDLSDALEYLSIVRVKHQATDVNQKLEPDNNIEPDNLSRFERRNLKEAFQVLSAAQNFLKYRHTANTTMAGIKK
;
A
#
# COMPACT_ATOMS: atom_id res chain seq x y z
N ASP A 1 0.99 4.59 14.76
CA ASP A 1 1.84 4.43 15.95
C ASP A 1 2.27 2.99 16.17
N ASP A 2 1.35 2.04 16.29
CA ASP A 2 1.66 0.62 16.55
C ASP A 2 2.68 -0.02 15.58
N ILE A 3 2.58 0.28 14.27
CA ILE A 3 3.52 -0.27 13.26
C ILE A 3 4.95 0.26 13.48
N ILE A 4 5.09 1.53 13.86
CA ILE A 4 6.38 2.16 14.15
C ILE A 4 6.94 1.56 15.45
N GLU A 5 6.10 1.43 16.47
CA GLU A 5 6.49 0.87 17.76
C GLU A 5 6.94 -0.59 17.65
N ALA A 6 6.28 -1.38 16.80
CA ALA A 6 6.61 -2.79 16.60
C ALA A 6 8.03 -3.00 16.02
N LYS A 7 8.63 -1.97 15.39
CA LYS A 7 9.97 -2.03 14.76
C LYS A 7 10.15 -3.24 13.84
N LEU A 8 9.07 -3.62 13.16
CA LEU A 8 9.03 -4.79 12.29
C LEU A 8 9.49 -4.49 10.86
N LEU A 9 9.55 -3.21 10.48
CA LEU A 9 9.92 -2.73 9.16
C LEU A 9 11.23 -1.93 9.25
N PRO A 10 11.94 -1.74 8.12
CA PRO A 10 13.09 -0.82 8.07
C PRO A 10 12.69 0.60 8.49
N ASP A 11 13.67 1.35 8.98
CA ASP A 11 13.48 2.76 9.34
C ASP A 11 12.90 3.55 8.16
N GLY A 12 11.93 4.43 8.44
CA GLY A 12 11.21 5.20 7.42
C GLY A 12 10.09 4.46 6.70
N SER A 13 10.15 3.13 6.55
CA SER A 13 9.14 2.37 5.79
C SER A 13 7.73 2.45 6.39
N ALA A 14 7.62 2.60 7.71
CA ALA A 14 6.32 2.79 8.36
C ALA A 14 5.68 4.15 8.02
N GLN A 15 6.50 5.21 7.89
CA GLN A 15 6.04 6.52 7.43
C GLN A 15 5.65 6.46 5.95
N ASP A 16 6.50 5.87 5.11
CA ASP A 16 6.22 5.73 3.68
C ASP A 16 4.90 4.98 3.43
N LEU A 17 4.62 3.93 4.22
CA LEU A 17 3.35 3.21 4.17
C LEU A 17 2.15 4.07 4.59
N SER A 18 2.32 4.93 5.60
CA SER A 18 1.29 5.87 6.02
C SER A 18 0.95 6.83 4.88
N ASP A 19 1.97 7.41 4.25
CA ASP A 19 1.82 8.36 3.15
C ASP A 19 1.20 7.68 1.91
N ALA A 20 1.64 6.45 1.61
CA ALA A 20 1.06 5.66 0.53
C ALA A 20 -0.42 5.34 0.78
N LEU A 21 -0.78 4.96 2.01
CA LEU A 21 -2.17 4.68 2.40
C LEU A 21 -3.05 5.94 2.31
N GLU A 22 -2.53 7.07 2.76
CA GLU A 22 -3.23 8.36 2.66
C GLU A 22 -3.50 8.68 1.18
N TYR A 23 -2.47 8.60 0.33
CA TYR A 23 -2.61 8.87 -1.10
C TYR A 23 -3.64 7.94 -1.76
N LEU A 24 -3.53 6.62 -1.53
CA LEU A 24 -4.46 5.64 -2.08
C LEU A 24 -5.90 5.89 -1.60
N SER A 25 -6.07 6.27 -0.33
CA SER A 25 -7.39 6.57 0.23
C SER A 25 -8.00 7.82 -0.38
N ILE A 26 -7.21 8.88 -0.58
CA ILE A 26 -7.69 10.11 -1.24
C ILE A 26 -8.10 9.83 -2.69
N VAL A 27 -7.29 9.11 -3.45
CA VAL A 27 -7.60 8.78 -4.86
C VAL A 27 -8.86 7.92 -4.95
N ARG A 28 -9.02 6.95 -4.04
CA ARG A 28 -10.22 6.10 -3.99
C ARG A 28 -11.47 6.91 -3.68
N VAL A 29 -11.44 7.77 -2.65
CA VAL A 29 -12.59 8.61 -2.26
C VAL A 29 -13.01 9.54 -3.41
N LYS A 30 -12.06 10.05 -4.19
CA LYS A 30 -12.37 10.88 -5.38
C LYS A 30 -13.10 10.10 -6.48
N HIS A 31 -12.71 8.85 -6.74
CA HIS A 31 -13.42 7.98 -7.69
C HIS A 31 -14.81 7.64 -7.17
N GLN A 32 -14.92 7.19 -5.92
CA GLN A 32 -16.22 6.88 -5.31
C GLN A 32 -17.17 8.10 -5.32
N ALA A 33 -16.65 9.31 -5.09
CA ALA A 33 -17.46 10.52 -5.20
C ALA A 33 -17.94 10.78 -6.64
N THR A 34 -17.12 10.45 -7.63
CA THR A 34 -17.48 10.54 -9.06
C THR A 34 -18.59 9.54 -9.39
N ASP A 35 -18.47 8.28 -8.94
CA ASP A 35 -19.47 7.24 -9.15
C ASP A 35 -20.82 7.64 -8.55
N VAL A 36 -20.81 8.11 -7.30
CA VAL A 36 -22.01 8.60 -6.62
C VAL A 36 -22.67 9.74 -7.41
N ASN A 37 -21.89 10.70 -7.91
CA ASN A 37 -22.41 11.80 -8.73
C ASN A 37 -23.00 11.31 -10.07
N GLN A 38 -22.48 10.22 -10.62
CA GLN A 38 -22.96 9.57 -11.85
C GLN A 38 -24.08 8.55 -11.60
N LYS A 39 -24.49 8.35 -10.33
CA LYS A 39 -25.45 7.29 -9.92
C LYS A 39 -24.98 5.89 -10.26
N LEU A 40 -23.66 5.68 -10.25
CA LEU A 40 -23.03 4.36 -10.30
C LEU A 40 -22.79 3.86 -8.87
N GLU A 41 -22.69 2.55 -8.71
CA GLU A 41 -22.33 1.95 -7.42
C GLU A 41 -20.83 2.19 -7.15
N PRO A 42 -20.46 2.89 -6.06
CA PRO A 42 -19.07 3.16 -5.74
C PRO A 42 -18.35 1.88 -5.30
N ASP A 43 -17.11 1.67 -5.76
CA ASP A 43 -16.31 0.52 -5.38
C ASP A 43 -14.90 0.92 -4.88
N ASN A 44 -14.03 -0.07 -4.63
CA ASN A 44 -12.66 0.17 -4.14
C ASN A 44 -11.61 0.23 -5.25
N ASN A 45 -12.04 0.09 -6.50
CA ASN A 45 -11.19 0.12 -7.66
C ASN A 45 -10.91 1.57 -8.07
N ILE A 46 -9.81 1.74 -8.81
CA ILE A 46 -9.40 3.03 -9.34
C ILE A 46 -9.22 2.81 -10.83
N GLU A 47 -9.93 3.55 -11.68
CA GLU A 47 -9.71 3.52 -13.13
C GLU A 47 -8.48 4.36 -13.48
N PRO A 48 -7.32 3.76 -13.80
CA PRO A 48 -6.11 4.53 -14.01
C PRO A 48 -6.19 5.37 -15.29
N ASP A 49 -7.08 5.02 -16.21
CA ASP A 49 -7.30 5.74 -17.47
C ASP A 49 -7.97 7.10 -17.25
N ASN A 50 -8.69 7.27 -16.13
CA ASN A 50 -9.30 8.53 -15.74
C ASN A 50 -8.33 9.47 -15.02
N LEU A 51 -7.10 9.01 -14.73
CA LEU A 51 -6.07 9.77 -14.02
C LEU A 51 -5.13 10.50 -14.98
N SER A 52 -4.68 11.68 -14.57
CA SER A 52 -3.59 12.37 -15.26
C SER A 52 -2.30 11.55 -15.24
N ARG A 53 -1.34 11.88 -16.12
CA ARG A 53 -0.02 11.23 -16.13
C ARG A 53 0.70 11.36 -14.78
N PHE A 54 0.52 12.48 -14.10
CA PHE A 54 1.11 12.77 -12.80
C PHE A 54 0.49 11.88 -11.71
N GLU A 55 -0.84 11.81 -11.66
CA GLU A 55 -1.55 10.96 -10.69
C GLU A 55 -1.27 9.48 -10.90
N ARG A 56 -1.24 9.01 -12.15
CA ARG A 56 -0.84 7.61 -12.45
C ARG A 56 0.56 7.28 -11.95
N ARG A 57 1.51 8.21 -12.07
CA ARG A 57 2.87 7.99 -11.57
C ARG A 57 2.89 7.90 -10.04
N ASN A 58 2.23 8.82 -9.35
CA ASN A 58 2.17 8.80 -7.89
C ASN A 58 1.40 7.59 -7.36
N LEU A 59 0.33 7.16 -8.06
CA LEU A 59 -0.39 5.93 -7.75
C LEU A 59 0.53 4.70 -7.84
N LYS A 60 1.34 4.63 -8.89
CA LYS A 60 2.34 3.57 -9.06
C LYS A 60 3.39 3.60 -7.95
N GLU A 61 3.87 4.78 -7.57
CA GLU A 61 4.85 4.94 -6.48
C GLU A 61 4.27 4.46 -5.13
N ALA A 62 3.03 4.83 -4.80
CA ALA A 62 2.35 4.36 -3.59
C ALA A 62 2.22 2.82 -3.56
N PHE A 63 1.85 2.19 -4.67
CA PHE A 63 1.81 0.73 -4.77
C PHE A 63 3.20 0.08 -4.69
N GLN A 64 4.26 0.74 -5.17
CA GLN A 64 5.63 0.25 -5.04
C GLN A 64 6.08 0.24 -3.57
N VAL A 65 5.75 1.26 -2.79
CA VAL A 65 6.01 1.29 -1.34
C VAL A 65 5.31 0.13 -0.64
N LEU A 66 4.01 -0.07 -0.91
CA LEU A 66 3.25 -1.18 -0.35
C LEU A 66 3.87 -2.54 -0.71
N SER A 67 4.22 -2.74 -1.98
CA SER A 67 4.84 -3.97 -2.46
C SER A 67 6.19 -4.23 -1.79
N ALA A 68 7.03 -3.20 -1.64
CA ALA A 68 8.33 -3.31 -0.98
C ALA A 68 8.18 -3.76 0.49
N ALA A 69 7.26 -3.14 1.24
CA ALA A 69 7.00 -3.52 2.62
C ALA A 69 6.45 -4.95 2.75
N GLN A 70 5.51 -5.35 1.88
CA GLN A 70 4.98 -6.71 1.85
C GLN A 70 6.07 -7.74 1.54
N ASN A 71 6.95 -7.46 0.57
CA ASN A 71 8.06 -8.33 0.21
C ASN A 71 9.07 -8.45 1.35
N PHE A 72 9.36 -7.36 2.06
CA PHE A 72 10.21 -7.37 3.24
C PHE A 72 9.65 -8.29 4.34
N LEU A 73 8.36 -8.15 4.67
CA LEU A 73 7.70 -9.01 5.67
C LEU A 73 7.71 -10.48 5.26
N LYS A 74 7.39 -10.78 3.99
CA LYS A 74 7.48 -12.15 3.44
C LYS A 74 8.87 -12.73 3.62
N TYR A 75 9.92 -11.99 3.25
CA TYR A 75 11.30 -12.44 3.41
C TYR A 75 11.64 -12.69 4.88
N ARG A 76 11.35 -11.74 5.77
CA ARG A 76 11.61 -11.84 7.21
C ARG A 76 10.96 -13.08 7.83
N HIS A 77 9.68 -13.31 7.56
CA HIS A 77 8.97 -14.44 8.14
C HIS A 77 9.36 -15.78 7.50
N THR A 78 9.60 -15.82 6.18
CA THR A 78 10.07 -17.04 5.52
C THR A 78 11.48 -17.44 5.97
N ALA A 79 12.39 -16.47 6.13
CA ALA A 79 13.73 -16.70 6.67
C ALA A 79 13.71 -17.23 8.11
N ASN A 80 12.79 -16.73 8.94
CA ASN A 80 12.61 -17.22 10.30
C ASN A 80 12.06 -18.66 10.32
N THR A 81 11.14 -19.01 9.41
CA THR A 81 10.60 -20.37 9.30
C THR A 81 11.65 -21.37 8.82
N THR A 82 12.49 -21.03 7.84
CA THR A 82 13.56 -21.92 7.36
C THR A 82 14.67 -22.11 8.39
N MET A 83 15.06 -21.07 9.13
CA MET A 83 16.04 -21.19 10.21
C MET A 83 15.53 -22.01 11.41
N ALA A 84 14.23 -21.99 11.69
CA ALA A 84 13.62 -22.82 12.72
C ALA A 84 13.59 -24.32 12.34
N GLY A 85 13.53 -24.64 11.04
CA GLY A 85 13.55 -26.01 10.53
C GLY A 85 14.95 -26.67 10.51
N ILE A 86 16.03 -25.87 10.43
CA ILE A 86 17.42 -26.37 10.39
C ILE A 86 17.95 -26.71 11.80
N LYS A 87 17.29 -26.24 12.86
CA LYS A 87 17.67 -26.49 14.27
C LYS A 87 17.03 -27.75 14.89
N LYS A 88 16.43 -28.65 14.09
CA LYS A 88 15.91 -29.94 14.57
C LYS A 88 16.74 -31.11 14.06
#